data_AF-A0A967FH17-F1
#
_entry.id   AF-A0A967FH17-F1
#
_cell.length_a   1.000
_cell.length_b   1.000
_cell.length_c   1.000
_cell.angle_alpha   90.00
_cell.angle_beta   90.00
_cell.angle_gamma   90.00
#
_symmetry.space_group_name_H-M   'P 1'
#
loop_
_entity.id
_entity.type
_entity.pdbx_description
1 polymer ?
#
loop_
_entity_poly.entity_id
_entity_poly.type
_entity_poly.pdbx_seq_one_letter_code
_entity_poly.pdbx_strand_id
1 'polypeptide(L)' 'KLSILNFPDPRLRKKAIPVDTVDTTIRTLIDDMLETMYAEPGIGLAANQVNVQKRIIVIDISEKKDEPLIL' A
#
# COMPACT_ATOMS: atom_id res chain seq x y z
N LYS A 1 -4.11 -6.80 8.24
CA LYS A 1 -5.04 -5.68 7.90
C LYS A 1 -4.64 -4.33 8.51
N LEU A 2 -4.40 -3.32 7.66
CA LEU A 2 -4.03 -1.94 8.02
C LEU A 2 -5.25 -1.00 7.97
N SER A 3 -5.18 0.14 8.68
CA SER A 3 -6.24 1.17 8.62
C SER A 3 -6.00 2.14 7.48
N ILE A 4 -6.99 2.28 6.59
CA ILE A 4 -6.96 3.26 5.50
C ILE A 4 -7.37 4.64 6.01
N LEU A 5 -6.54 5.63 5.75
CA LEU A 5 -6.81 7.05 5.99
C LEU A 5 -7.81 7.57 4.95
N ASN A 6 -8.79 8.35 5.42
CA ASN A 6 -9.80 8.97 4.57
C ASN A 6 -9.57 10.48 4.45
N PHE A 7 -9.96 11.06 3.32
CA PHE A 7 -10.00 12.52 3.18
C PHE A 7 -10.94 13.12 4.27
N PRO A 8 -10.58 14.24 4.92
CA PRO A 8 -9.46 15.15 4.64
C PRO A 8 -8.21 14.97 5.52
N ASP A 9 -7.85 13.74 5.92
CA ASP A 9 -6.70 13.50 6.82
C ASP A 9 -5.40 14.13 6.28
N PRO A 10 -4.74 15.05 7.03
CA PRO A 10 -3.57 15.77 6.56
C PRO A 10 -2.36 14.87 6.33
N ARG A 11 -2.32 13.67 6.92
CA ARG A 11 -1.24 12.70 6.72
C ARG A 11 -1.20 12.18 5.28
N LEU A 12 -2.32 12.22 4.55
CA LEU A 12 -2.38 11.90 3.12
C LEU A 12 -1.58 12.88 2.25
N ARG A 13 -1.25 14.08 2.75
CA ARG A 13 -0.46 15.10 2.03
C ARG A 13 1.04 15.02 2.29
N LYS A 14 1.50 14.12 3.18
CA LYS A 14 2.92 13.94 3.46
C LYS A 14 3.63 13.33 2.24
N LYS A 15 4.86 13.77 1.97
CA LYS A 15 5.67 13.27 0.86
C LYS A 15 6.34 11.95 1.25
N ALA A 16 6.15 10.93 0.42
CA ALA A 16 6.81 9.63 0.61
C ALA A 16 8.32 9.71 0.34
N ILE A 17 9.10 9.04 1.19
CA ILE A 17 10.55 8.90 1.03
C ILE A 17 10.90 7.59 0.31
N PRO A 18 12.03 7.54 -0.43
CA PRO A 18 12.51 6.30 -1.04
C PRO A 18 12.65 5.14 -0.05
N VAL A 19 12.61 3.93 -0.60
CA VAL A 19 12.97 2.69 0.10
C VAL A 19 14.40 2.37 -0.29
N ASP A 20 15.33 2.40 0.65
CA ASP A 20 16.75 2.15 0.39
C ASP A 20 17.06 0.65 0.25
N THR A 21 16.31 -0.20 0.96
CA THR A 21 16.50 -1.66 0.96
C THR A 21 15.16 -2.34 1.20
N VAL A 22 14.90 -3.40 0.42
CA VAL A 22 13.69 -4.23 0.56
C VAL A 22 14.00 -5.39 1.51
N ASP A 23 13.95 -5.08 2.81
CA ASP A 23 14.15 -6.05 3.88
C ASP A 23 12.84 -6.80 4.23
N THR A 24 12.89 -7.64 5.26
CA THR A 24 11.72 -8.39 5.75
C THR A 24 10.59 -7.46 6.19
N THR A 25 10.91 -6.31 6.78
CA THR A 25 9.90 -5.33 7.24
C THR A 25 9.12 -4.75 6.06
N ILE A 26 9.83 -4.42 4.98
CA ILE A 26 9.20 -3.92 3.74
C ILE A 26 8.34 -5.00 3.09
N ARG A 27 8.82 -6.25 3.06
CA ARG A 27 8.04 -7.38 2.52
C ARG A 27 6.75 -7.61 3.31
N THR A 28 6.82 -7.63 4.64
CA THR A 28 5.63 -7.74 5.48
C THR A 28 4.65 -6.59 5.25
N LEU A 29 5.14 -5.35 5.10
CA LEU A 29 4.28 -4.22 4.76
C LEU A 29 3.57 -4.39 3.41
N ILE A 30 4.28 -4.90 2.39
CA ILE A 30 3.69 -5.18 1.07
C ILE A 30 2.56 -6.21 1.20
N ASP A 31 2.80 -7.29 1.94
CA ASP A 31 1.81 -8.34 2.17
C ASP A 31 0.56 -7.78 2.90
N ASP A 32 0.78 -6.98 3.95
CA ASP A 32 -0.29 -6.31 4.70
C ASP A 32 -1.07 -5.31 3.83
N MET A 33 -0.39 -4.62 2.91
CA MET A 33 -1.02 -3.70 1.96
C MET A 33 -1.87 -4.44 0.93
N LEU A 34 -1.40 -5.57 0.40
CA LEU A 34 -2.18 -6.43 -0.51
C LEU A 34 -3.42 -6.98 0.19
N GLU A 35 -3.27 -7.52 1.41
CA GLU A 35 -4.39 -8.01 2.22
C GLU A 35 -5.43 -6.91 2.44
N THR A 36 -4.97 -5.70 2.78
CA THR A 36 -5.85 -4.54 3.00
C THR A 36 -6.56 -4.10 1.72
N MET A 37 -5.86 -4.06 0.58
CA MET A 37 -6.42 -3.72 -0.73
C MET A 37 -7.49 -4.72 -1.18
N TYR A 38 -7.26 -6.01 -0.97
CA TYR A 38 -8.23 -7.04 -1.34
C TYR A 38 -9.45 -7.06 -0.42
N ALA A 39 -9.28 -6.75 0.87
CA ALA A 39 -10.35 -6.62 1.84
C ALA A 39 -11.25 -5.40 1.59
N GLU A 40 -10.67 -4.30 1.08
CA GLU A 40 -11.37 -3.05 0.74
C GLU A 40 -11.42 -2.90 -0.79
N PRO A 41 -12.32 -3.62 -1.49
CA PRO A 41 -12.22 -4.12 -2.88
C PRO A 41 -11.68 -3.12 -3.91
N GLY A 42 -10.40 -2.84 -3.80
CA GLY A 42 -9.68 -1.82 -4.54
C GLY A 42 -8.69 -2.47 -5.50
N ILE A 43 -8.25 -1.67 -6.47
CA ILE A 43 -7.29 -2.10 -7.50
C ILE A 43 -5.87 -1.59 -7.22
N GLY A 44 -5.70 -0.77 -6.19
CA GLY A 44 -4.40 -0.24 -5.81
C GLY A 44 -4.41 0.44 -4.44
N LEU A 45 -3.28 0.37 -3.75
CA LEU A 45 -3.06 0.99 -2.44
C LEU A 45 -1.63 1.53 -2.34
N ALA A 46 -1.51 2.82 -2.00
CA ALA A 46 -0.22 3.44 -1.70
C ALA A 46 0.06 3.41 -0.18
N ALA A 47 1.31 3.22 0.22
CA ALA A 47 1.70 3.14 1.64
C ALA A 47 1.25 4.37 2.46
N ASN A 48 1.18 5.55 1.81
CA ASN A 48 0.69 6.77 2.44
C ASN A 48 -0.74 6.65 2.98
N GLN A 49 -1.60 5.88 2.30
CA GLN A 49 -2.99 5.66 2.72
C GLN A 49 -3.09 4.82 3.99
N VAL A 50 -2.05 4.06 4.34
CA VAL A 50 -1.94 3.30 5.58
C VAL A 50 -0.97 3.94 6.58
N ASN A 51 -0.78 5.27 6.44
CA ASN A 51 0.08 6.09 7.30
C ASN A 51 1.57 5.72 7.27
N VAL A 52 2.05 5.10 6.18
CA VAL A 52 3.47 4.79 5.98
C VAL A 52 4.03 5.66 4.85
N GLN A 53 5.02 6.50 5.16
CA GLN A 53 5.57 7.48 4.21
C GLN A 53 6.70 6.91 3.35
N LYS A 54 6.51 5.70 2.80
CA LYS A 54 7.48 5.03 1.91
C LYS A 54 6.94 5.01 0.49
N ARG A 55 7.83 5.13 -0.51
CA ARG A 55 7.48 4.98 -1.93
C ARG A 55 7.26 3.50 -2.24
N ILE A 56 6.07 3.02 -1.88
CA ILE A 56 5.60 1.66 -2.13
C ILE A 56 4.16 1.75 -2.60
N ILE A 57 3.88 1.08 -3.70
CA ILE A 57 2.54 0.95 -4.28
C ILE A 57 2.29 -0.53 -4.55
N VAL A 58 1.12 -1.03 -4.15
CA VAL A 58 0.59 -2.33 -4.60
C VAL A 58 -0.59 -2.09 -5.52
N ILE A 59 -0.65 -2.82 -6.62
CA ILE A 59 -1.69 -2.73 -7.65
C ILE A 59 -2.10 -4.15 -8.03
N ASP A 60 -3.39 -4.36 -8.24
CA ASP A 60 -3.89 -5.55 -8.91
C ASP A 60 -5.13 -5.19 -9.72
N ILE A 61 -5.02 -5.31 -11.05
CA ILE A 61 -6.10 -5.02 -12.01
C ILE A 61 -6.64 -6.29 -12.66
N SER A 62 -6.17 -7.46 -12.23
CA SER A 62 -6.66 -8.74 -12.74
C SER A 62 -8.09 -9.01 -12.24
N GLU A 63 -8.92 -9.64 -13.08
CA GLU A 63 -10.28 -10.01 -12.69
C GLU A 63 -10.30 -11.00 -11.51
N LYS A 64 -9.28 -11.87 -11.45
CA LYS A 64 -9.16 -12.94 -10.46
C LYS A 64 -8.41 -12.53 -9.20
N LYS A 65 -7.82 -11.34 -9.15
CA LYS A 65 -7.00 -10.84 -8.04
C LYS A 65 -5.78 -11.74 -7.74
N ASP A 66 -5.11 -12.19 -8.79
CA ASP A 66 -3.97 -13.12 -8.73
C ASP A 66 -2.71 -12.63 -9.45
N GLU A 67 -2.71 -11.39 -9.97
CA GLU A 67 -1.56 -10.78 -10.66
C GLU A 67 -1.13 -9.46 -9.99
N PRO A 68 -0.63 -9.50 -8.73
CA PRO A 68 -0.21 -8.30 -8.03
C PRO A 68 1.07 -7.71 -8.63
N LEU A 69 1.07 -6.38 -8.81
CA LEU A 69 2.22 -5.56 -9.18
C LEU A 69 2.67 -4.72 -7.98
N ILE A 70 3.97 -4.75 -7.68
CA ILE A 70 4.61 -3.98 -6.61
C ILE A 70 5.60 -3.01 -7.23
N LEU A 71 5.48 -1.72 -6.88
CA LEU A 71 6.32 -0.62 -7.39
C LEU A 71 6.94 0.20 -6.25
#